data_AF-A0A9D9VUP5-F1
#
_entry.id   AF-A0A9D9VUP5-F1
#
_cell.length_a   1.000
_cell.length_b   1.000
_cell.length_c   1.000
_cell.angle_alpha   90.00
_cell.angle_beta   90.00
_cell.angle_gamma   90.00
#
_symmetry.space_group_name_H-M   'P 1'
#
loop_
_entity.id
_entity.type
_entity.pdbx_description
1 polymer ?
#
loop_
_entity_poly.entity_id
_entity_poly.type
_entity_poly.pdbx_seq_one_letter_code
_entity_poly.pdbx_strand_id
1 'polypeptide(L)'
;MTAPRLHCPMPLNYGAEIALPANAARHVQVLRLQPGDKVALFHGGLPDIADLAPAPAGSAPSPSPAHWQPQDTGWVQATITQMGRSSVHVRIGEAHAPVPAQAPAAHIHIACGMPANERMDWLVEKATELGVASIQPLQTERSVLRLRDERAYKKQAHWQAVAIAACEQSGRTAVPWVRPVCSLAEFLQQNAADEASRATEVTAASRRLVLSLQAGSLPLHSYNVRANTLGSAASSVKAEQTRGQAGQTQPPALWLLSGPEGGLSAAEEASALTQGWQPVSLGHYTLRAETAPLAALVLLGQTD
;
A
#
# COMPACT_ATOMS: atom_id res chain seq x y z
N MET A 1 -24.23 0.08 -17.34
CA MET A 1 -23.24 0.86 -16.57
C MET A 1 -22.78 0.00 -15.41
N THR A 2 -21.48 -0.08 -15.14
CA THR A 2 -20.94 -0.81 -14.00
C THR A 2 -21.45 -0.17 -12.71
N ALA A 3 -21.84 -0.97 -11.72
CA ALA A 3 -22.33 -0.46 -10.45
C ALA A 3 -21.25 0.41 -9.77
N PRO A 4 -21.60 1.55 -9.13
CA PRO A 4 -20.65 2.35 -8.37
C PRO A 4 -19.97 1.52 -7.28
N ARG A 5 -18.66 1.69 -7.14
CA ARG A 5 -17.86 0.97 -6.13
C ARG A 5 -17.68 1.85 -4.91
N LEU A 6 -17.90 1.29 -3.73
CA LEU A 6 -17.88 1.99 -2.46
C LEU A 6 -17.06 1.21 -1.45
N HIS A 7 -16.18 1.91 -0.76
CA HIS A 7 -15.44 1.34 0.36
C HIS A 7 -16.35 1.18 1.58
N CYS A 8 -16.36 -0.02 2.16
CA CYS A 8 -17.20 -0.38 3.29
C CYS A 8 -16.38 -1.19 4.32
N PRO A 9 -15.69 -0.53 5.26
CA PRO A 9 -14.81 -1.17 6.25
C PRO A 9 -15.63 -1.81 7.39
N MET A 10 -16.57 -2.68 7.04
CA MET A 10 -17.37 -3.46 7.97
C MET A 10 -17.62 -4.86 7.39
N PRO A 11 -17.89 -5.87 8.23
CA PRO A 11 -18.11 -7.23 7.75
C PRO A 11 -19.23 -7.32 6.71
N LEU A 12 -18.93 -7.87 5.53
CA LEU A 12 -19.84 -7.99 4.39
C LEU A 12 -20.48 -9.39 4.35
N ASN A 13 -21.26 -9.71 5.38
CA ASN A 13 -21.89 -11.02 5.51
C ASN A 13 -23.01 -11.21 4.47
N TYR A 14 -23.01 -12.33 3.74
CA TYR A 14 -24.00 -12.62 2.71
C TYR A 14 -25.44 -12.65 3.24
N GLY A 15 -26.36 -12.03 2.50
CA GLY A 15 -27.77 -11.93 2.88
C GLY A 15 -28.07 -10.95 4.02
N ALA A 16 -27.04 -10.42 4.69
CA ALA A 16 -27.22 -9.44 5.74
C ALA A 16 -27.70 -8.10 5.17
N GLU A 17 -28.44 -7.36 6.00
CA GLU A 17 -28.80 -5.98 5.74
C GLU A 17 -27.99 -5.08 6.67
N ILE A 18 -27.25 -4.15 6.09
CA ILE A 18 -26.32 -3.29 6.83
C ILE A 18 -26.61 -1.82 6.56
N ALA A 19 -26.35 -0.96 7.55
CA ALA A 19 -26.28 0.47 7.37
C ALA A 19 -24.90 0.83 6.80
N LEU A 20 -24.86 1.55 5.68
CA LEU A 20 -23.60 2.01 5.09
C LEU A 20 -22.91 3.02 6.02
N PRO A 21 -21.57 3.00 6.09
CA PRO A 21 -20.78 4.04 6.73
C PRO A 21 -21.08 5.43 6.14
N ALA A 22 -20.90 6.48 6.93
CA ALA A 22 -21.29 7.85 6.56
C ALA A 22 -20.71 8.31 5.20
N ASN A 23 -19.46 7.97 4.90
CA ASN A 23 -18.81 8.34 3.64
C ASN A 23 -19.45 7.61 2.44
N ALA A 24 -19.66 6.29 2.55
CA ALA A 24 -20.30 5.50 1.51
C ALA A 24 -21.77 5.93 1.29
N ALA A 25 -22.51 6.18 2.37
CA ALA A 25 -23.87 6.70 2.31
C ALA A 25 -23.94 8.06 1.61
N ARG A 26 -23.01 8.97 1.91
CA ARG A 26 -22.90 10.26 1.23
C ARG A 26 -22.59 10.09 -0.26
N HIS A 27 -21.70 9.16 -0.62
CA HIS A 27 -21.37 8.88 -2.02
C HIS A 27 -22.59 8.37 -2.79
N VAL A 28 -23.37 7.44 -2.23
CA VAL A 28 -24.67 6.99 -2.79
C VAL A 28 -25.61 8.18 -3.06
N GLN A 29 -25.74 9.10 -2.10
CA GLN A 29 -26.60 10.28 -2.23
C GLN A 29 -26.12 11.25 -3.32
N VAL A 30 -24.81 11.48 -3.42
CA VAL A 30 -24.20 12.32 -4.47
C VAL A 30 -24.48 11.75 -5.86
N LEU A 31 -24.40 10.43 -6.00
CA LEU A 31 -24.72 9.71 -7.23
C LEU A 31 -26.24 9.62 -7.51
N ARG A 32 -27.07 10.08 -6.57
CA ARG A 32 -28.54 10.11 -6.66
C ARG A 32 -29.17 8.73 -6.90
N LEU A 33 -28.49 7.67 -6.45
CA LEU A 33 -29.03 6.31 -6.49
C LEU A 33 -30.32 6.22 -5.66
N GLN A 34 -31.12 5.20 -5.91
CA GLN A 34 -32.43 4.95 -5.29
C GLN A 34 -32.51 3.53 -4.70
N PRO A 35 -33.48 3.25 -3.81
CA PRO A 35 -33.81 1.87 -3.44
C PRO A 35 -34.05 1.00 -4.67
N GLY A 36 -33.44 -0.18 -4.70
CA GLY A 36 -33.39 -1.09 -5.84
C GLY A 36 -32.13 -0.99 -6.70
N ASP A 37 -31.41 0.14 -6.64
CA ASP A 37 -30.13 0.29 -7.35
C ASP A 37 -29.04 -0.60 -6.71
N LYS A 38 -28.09 -0.98 -7.55
CA LYS A 38 -26.96 -1.85 -7.18
C LYS A 38 -25.69 -1.03 -6.96
N VAL A 39 -24.92 -1.44 -5.95
CA VAL A 39 -23.58 -0.93 -5.66
C VAL A 39 -22.62 -2.10 -5.48
N ALA A 40 -21.33 -1.87 -5.70
CA ALA A 40 -20.27 -2.81 -5.41
C ALA A 40 -19.56 -2.37 -4.12
N LEU A 41 -19.55 -3.21 -3.09
CA LEU A 41 -18.91 -2.92 -1.81
C LEU A 41 -17.62 -3.72 -1.67
N PHE A 42 -16.56 -3.08 -1.17
CA PHE A 42 -15.32 -3.77 -0.83
C PHE A 42 -14.84 -3.34 0.56
N HIS A 43 -14.26 -4.28 1.32
CA HIS A 43 -13.80 -4.03 2.67
C HIS A 43 -12.51 -3.20 2.72
N GLY A 44 -11.67 -3.31 1.69
CA GLY A 44 -10.38 -2.61 1.63
C GLY A 44 -9.24 -3.29 2.38
N GLY A 45 -9.53 -4.18 3.33
CA GLY A 45 -8.51 -4.94 4.07
C GLY A 45 -7.59 -4.07 4.92
N LEU A 46 -8.02 -2.85 5.27
CA LEU A 46 -7.32 -1.98 6.21
C LEU A 46 -7.44 -2.55 7.63
N PRO A 47 -6.43 -2.37 8.50
CA PRO A 47 -6.57 -2.68 9.92
C PRO A 47 -7.69 -1.84 10.53
N ASP A 48 -8.34 -2.36 11.58
CA ASP A 48 -9.41 -1.65 12.25
C ASP A 48 -8.91 -0.29 12.75
N ILE A 49 -9.66 0.79 12.46
CA ILE A 49 -9.25 2.16 12.81
C ILE A 49 -9.05 2.33 14.33
N ALA A 50 -9.69 1.48 15.15
CA ALA A 50 -9.48 1.44 16.60
C ALA A 50 -8.03 1.07 16.98
N ASP A 51 -7.35 0.27 16.16
CA ASP A 51 -5.93 -0.10 16.33
C ASP A 51 -4.97 1.01 15.85
N LEU A 52 -5.50 2.04 15.18
CA LEU A 52 -4.76 3.19 14.65
C LEU A 52 -4.82 4.43 15.56
N ALA A 53 -5.43 4.33 16.73
CA ALA A 53 -5.34 5.38 17.75
C ALA A 53 -3.86 5.59 18.15
N PRO A 54 -3.41 6.83 18.42
CA PRO A 54 -2.01 7.09 18.73
C PRO A 54 -1.58 6.27 19.95
N ALA A 55 -0.61 5.37 19.76
CA ALA A 55 0.07 4.73 20.88
C ALA A 55 0.79 5.82 21.71
N PRO A 56 0.85 5.70 23.05
CA PRO A 56 1.51 6.69 23.89
C PRO A 56 2.98 6.85 23.47
N ALA A 57 3.47 8.10 23.52
CA ALA A 57 4.82 8.46 23.08
C ALA A 57 5.88 7.54 23.72
N GLY A 58 6.69 6.88 22.89
CA GLY A 58 7.70 5.90 23.32
C GLY A 58 7.30 4.42 23.16
N SER A 59 6.08 4.14 22.72
CA SER A 59 5.68 2.79 22.28
C SER A 59 6.18 2.56 20.86
N ALA A 60 6.93 1.49 20.60
CA ALA A 60 7.16 1.05 19.23
C ALA A 60 5.79 0.81 18.57
N PRO A 61 5.50 1.34 17.36
CA PRO A 61 4.35 0.87 16.62
C PRO A 61 4.60 -0.62 16.36
N SER A 62 3.81 -1.47 16.98
CA SER A 62 3.76 -2.89 16.61
C SER A 62 2.64 -3.02 15.60
N PRO A 63 2.91 -3.01 14.29
CA PRO A 63 2.01 -3.68 13.39
C PRO A 63 2.27 -5.16 13.60
N SER A 64 1.54 -5.79 14.52
CA SER A 64 1.37 -7.23 14.39
C SER A 64 0.71 -7.43 13.02
N PRO A 65 1.35 -8.06 12.02
CA PRO A 65 0.85 -8.12 10.63
C PRO A 65 -0.40 -9.02 10.47
N ALA A 66 -1.08 -9.34 11.56
CA ALA A 66 -2.02 -10.44 11.63
C ALA A 66 -3.46 -10.05 11.27
N HIS A 67 -3.70 -9.11 10.36
CA HIS A 67 -5.07 -8.82 9.87
C HIS A 67 -5.17 -8.57 8.36
N TRP A 68 -4.08 -8.73 7.59
CA TRP A 68 -4.16 -8.75 6.13
C TRP A 68 -4.23 -10.20 5.65
N GLN A 69 -5.43 -10.65 5.29
CA GLN A 69 -5.62 -11.91 4.57
C GLN A 69 -5.88 -11.55 3.09
N PRO A 70 -4.90 -11.74 2.18
CA PRO A 70 -5.05 -11.44 0.75
C PRO A 70 -6.29 -12.05 0.12
N GLN A 71 -6.75 -13.18 0.68
CA GLN A 71 -7.95 -13.90 0.27
C GLN A 71 -9.27 -13.15 0.45
N ASP A 72 -9.34 -12.10 1.29
CA ASP A 72 -10.57 -11.36 1.59
C ASP A 72 -10.74 -10.07 0.76
N THR A 73 -9.91 -9.88 -0.26
CA THR A 73 -9.85 -8.64 -1.04
C THR A 73 -10.84 -8.61 -2.20
N GLY A 74 -11.91 -9.41 -2.18
CA GLY A 74 -12.97 -9.36 -3.20
C GLY A 74 -13.86 -8.11 -3.07
N TRP A 75 -14.94 -8.11 -3.85
CA TRP A 75 -16.04 -7.17 -3.67
C TRP A 75 -17.37 -7.92 -3.71
N VAL A 76 -18.40 -7.36 -3.09
CA VAL A 76 -19.75 -7.93 -3.11
C VAL A 76 -20.71 -6.98 -3.81
N GLN A 77 -21.65 -7.52 -4.59
CA GLN A 77 -22.76 -6.74 -5.09
C GLN A 77 -23.77 -6.56 -3.95
N ALA A 78 -24.21 -5.33 -3.70
CA ALA A 78 -25.26 -5.03 -2.74
C ALA A 78 -26.37 -4.22 -3.40
N THR A 79 -27.60 -4.39 -2.91
CA THR A 79 -28.78 -3.66 -3.39
C THR A 79 -29.24 -2.68 -2.32
N ILE A 80 -29.48 -1.42 -2.69
CA ILE A 80 -30.00 -0.41 -1.77
C ILE A 80 -31.43 -0.79 -1.39
N THR A 81 -31.69 -0.95 -0.09
CA THR A 81 -33.01 -1.31 0.45
C THR A 81 -33.76 -0.09 0.98
N GLN A 82 -33.04 0.87 1.58
CA GLN A 82 -33.62 2.06 2.17
C GLN A 82 -32.69 3.27 2.02
N MET A 83 -33.29 4.44 1.79
CA MET A 83 -32.61 5.72 1.81
C MET A 83 -33.25 6.68 2.81
N GLY A 84 -32.42 7.22 3.68
CA GLY A 84 -32.74 8.31 4.60
C GLY A 84 -31.82 9.50 4.38
N ARG A 85 -32.06 10.57 5.15
CA ARG A 85 -31.26 11.80 5.09
C ARG A 85 -29.80 11.58 5.50
N SER A 86 -29.56 10.67 6.46
CA SER A 86 -28.25 10.38 7.04
C SER A 86 -27.93 8.88 7.15
N SER A 87 -28.83 8.01 6.69
CA SER A 87 -28.64 6.56 6.68
C SER A 87 -29.02 6.00 5.31
N VAL A 88 -28.21 5.06 4.83
CA VAL A 88 -28.51 4.26 3.65
C VAL A 88 -28.34 2.81 4.05
N HIS A 89 -29.33 1.98 3.78
CA HIS A 89 -29.26 0.55 4.05
C HIS A 89 -29.14 -0.22 2.74
N VAL A 90 -28.37 -1.30 2.80
CA VAL A 90 -28.12 -2.18 1.66
C VAL A 90 -28.23 -3.63 2.10
N ARG A 91 -28.70 -4.48 1.19
CA ARG A 91 -28.66 -5.94 1.34
C ARG A 91 -27.49 -6.51 0.57
N ILE A 92 -26.65 -7.29 1.26
CA ILE A 92 -25.47 -7.93 0.69
C ILE A 92 -25.87 -9.13 -0.15
N GLY A 93 -25.41 -9.15 -1.40
CA GLY A 93 -25.66 -10.19 -2.38
C GLY A 93 -24.39 -10.99 -2.70
N GLU A 94 -24.18 -11.29 -3.97
CA GLU A 94 -23.10 -12.17 -4.45
C GLU A 94 -21.70 -11.57 -4.28
N ALA A 95 -20.70 -12.42 -3.98
CA ALA A 95 -19.30 -12.04 -4.01
C ALA A 95 -18.65 -12.26 -5.36
N HIS A 96 -17.67 -11.41 -5.62
CA HIS A 96 -16.85 -11.40 -6.81
C HIS A 96 -15.38 -11.34 -6.41
N ALA A 97 -14.55 -12.03 -7.20
CA ALA A 97 -13.11 -12.02 -7.03
C ALA A 97 -12.51 -10.60 -7.21
N PRO A 98 -11.34 -10.32 -6.59
CA PRO A 98 -10.58 -9.11 -6.89
C PRO A 98 -10.20 -9.04 -8.37
N VAL A 99 -9.98 -7.81 -8.85
CA VAL A 99 -9.40 -7.55 -10.18
C VAL A 99 -8.11 -6.75 -9.99
N PRO A 100 -6.95 -7.22 -10.51
CA PRO A 100 -6.76 -8.48 -11.24
C PRO A 100 -6.90 -9.72 -10.34
N ALA A 101 -7.32 -10.84 -10.92
CA ALA A 101 -7.48 -12.12 -10.19
C ALA A 101 -6.14 -12.81 -9.89
N GLN A 102 -5.06 -12.38 -10.56
CA GLN A 102 -3.71 -12.92 -10.38
C GLN A 102 -2.98 -12.14 -9.29
N ALA A 103 -2.31 -12.87 -8.40
CA ALA A 103 -1.46 -12.26 -7.39
C ALA A 103 -0.26 -11.53 -8.05
N PRO A 104 0.18 -10.37 -7.49
CA PRO A 104 1.32 -9.65 -8.03
C PRO A 104 2.62 -10.44 -7.83
N ALA A 105 3.64 -10.14 -8.65
CA ALA A 105 4.97 -10.73 -8.50
C ALA A 105 5.66 -10.34 -7.17
N ALA A 106 5.31 -9.18 -6.62
CA ALA A 106 5.74 -8.70 -5.32
C ALA A 106 4.75 -7.65 -4.76
N HIS A 107 4.71 -7.49 -3.44
CA HIS A 107 4.06 -6.37 -2.79
C HIS A 107 5.02 -5.18 -2.73
N ILE A 108 4.79 -4.17 -3.56
CA ILE A 108 5.68 -3.01 -3.67
C ILE A 108 5.25 -1.93 -2.67
N HIS A 109 6.12 -1.60 -1.73
CA HIS A 109 5.91 -0.57 -0.71
C HIS A 109 6.76 0.65 -1.04
N ILE A 110 6.19 1.86 -0.96
CA ILE A 110 6.93 3.11 -1.19
C ILE A 110 7.18 3.78 0.15
N ALA A 111 8.44 4.04 0.48
CA ALA A 111 8.86 4.97 1.50
C ALA A 111 9.31 6.26 0.82
N CYS A 112 8.63 7.38 1.05
CA CYS A 112 8.90 8.62 0.33
C CYS A 112 9.10 9.79 1.27
N GLY A 113 10.19 10.54 1.07
CA GLY A 113 10.33 11.87 1.64
C GLY A 113 9.17 12.74 1.15
N MET A 114 8.33 13.21 2.06
CA MET A 114 7.08 13.88 1.71
C MET A 114 7.36 15.07 0.77
N PRO A 115 6.83 15.05 -0.47
CA PRO A 115 6.98 16.18 -1.37
C PRO A 115 6.20 17.38 -0.85
N ALA A 116 6.60 18.58 -1.25
CA ALA A 116 5.93 19.80 -0.81
C ALA A 116 4.54 19.94 -1.48
N ASN A 117 3.68 20.77 -0.86
CA ASN A 117 2.37 21.16 -1.38
C ASN A 117 1.41 19.95 -1.58
N GLU A 118 0.56 20.02 -2.61
CA GLU A 118 -0.46 19.01 -2.92
C GLU A 118 0.11 17.79 -3.68
N ARG A 119 1.43 17.75 -3.93
CA ARG A 119 2.07 16.66 -4.68
C ARG A 119 1.93 15.30 -4.02
N MET A 120 1.82 15.27 -2.69
CA MET A 120 1.63 14.02 -1.96
C MET A 120 0.26 13.41 -2.24
N ASP A 121 -0.78 14.22 -2.40
CA ASP A 121 -2.12 13.73 -2.74
C ASP A 121 -2.09 13.04 -4.12
N TRP A 122 -1.43 13.67 -5.09
CA TRP A 122 -1.24 13.11 -6.42
C TRP A 122 -0.39 11.82 -6.41
N LEU A 123 0.69 11.79 -5.63
CA LEU A 123 1.50 10.57 -5.45
C LEU A 123 0.65 9.44 -4.88
N VAL A 124 -0.14 9.70 -3.84
CA VAL A 124 -0.99 8.69 -3.19
C VAL A 124 -2.06 8.16 -4.15
N GLU A 125 -2.73 9.06 -4.86
CA GLU A 125 -3.73 8.71 -5.87
C GLU A 125 -3.13 7.79 -6.94
N LYS A 126 -2.03 8.22 -7.57
CA LYS A 126 -1.43 7.48 -8.70
C LYS A 126 -0.71 6.22 -8.26
N ALA A 127 -0.06 6.22 -7.11
CA ALA A 127 0.55 4.99 -6.58
C ALA A 127 -0.53 3.94 -6.26
N THR A 128 -1.71 4.38 -5.78
CA THR A 128 -2.84 3.48 -5.51
C THR A 128 -3.36 2.84 -6.79
N GLU A 129 -3.60 3.65 -7.83
CA GLU A 129 -4.01 3.19 -9.17
C GLU A 129 -3.01 2.19 -9.77
N LEU A 130 -1.71 2.42 -9.54
CA LEU A 130 -0.61 1.59 -10.03
C LEU A 130 -0.28 0.36 -9.16
N GLY A 131 -1.07 0.08 -8.12
CA GLY A 131 -0.94 -1.17 -7.36
C GLY A 131 0.04 -1.15 -6.18
N VAL A 132 0.46 0.03 -5.66
CA VAL A 132 1.31 0.11 -4.46
C VAL A 132 0.70 -0.64 -3.28
N ALA A 133 1.44 -1.44 -2.53
CA ALA A 133 0.94 -2.18 -1.36
C ALA A 133 0.76 -1.29 -0.13
N SER A 134 1.73 -0.40 0.15
CA SER A 134 1.60 0.64 1.18
C SER A 134 2.48 1.84 0.89
N ILE A 135 2.16 2.98 1.51
CA ILE A 135 2.96 4.20 1.43
C ILE A 135 3.40 4.59 2.85
N GLN A 136 4.70 4.77 3.06
CA GLN A 136 5.32 5.33 4.25
C GLN A 136 5.76 6.77 3.97
N PRO A 137 5.01 7.78 4.44
CA PRO A 137 5.45 9.17 4.37
C PRO A 137 6.60 9.40 5.35
N LEU A 138 7.67 10.00 4.86
CA LEU A 138 8.88 10.26 5.64
C LEU A 138 9.16 11.75 5.79
N GLN A 139 9.51 12.13 7.01
CA GLN A 139 10.20 13.38 7.28
C GLN A 139 11.71 13.16 7.13
N THR A 140 12.26 13.67 6.04
CA THR A 140 13.71 13.64 5.75
C THR A 140 14.36 14.97 6.11
N GLU A 141 15.69 15.01 6.11
CA GLU A 141 16.48 16.21 6.38
C GLU A 141 16.10 17.36 5.44
N ARG A 142 15.92 17.06 4.15
CA ARG A 142 15.63 18.06 3.10
C ARG A 142 14.14 18.20 2.78
N SER A 143 13.26 17.57 3.55
CA SER A 143 11.81 17.78 3.43
C SER A 143 11.44 19.20 3.90
N VAL A 144 10.77 19.95 3.02
CA VAL A 144 10.20 21.27 3.33
C VAL A 144 9.01 21.14 4.28
N LEU A 145 8.19 20.11 4.09
CA LEU A 145 7.01 19.87 4.90
C LEU A 145 7.40 19.27 6.25
N ARG A 146 7.20 20.04 7.33
CA ARG A 146 7.37 19.58 8.71
C ARG A 146 6.02 19.38 9.37
N LEU A 147 5.63 18.12 9.56
CA LEU A 147 4.42 17.72 10.28
C LEU A 147 4.81 17.11 11.62
N ARG A 148 4.06 17.45 12.67
CA ARG A 148 4.16 16.86 14.01
C ARG A 148 2.75 16.69 14.57
N ASP A 149 2.61 15.74 15.49
CA ASP A 149 1.42 15.52 16.33
C ASP A 149 0.11 15.49 15.52
N GLU A 150 -0.89 16.27 15.97
CA GLU A 150 -2.23 16.33 15.39
C GLU A 150 -2.22 16.68 13.88
N ARG A 151 -1.28 17.52 13.44
CA ARG A 151 -1.17 17.90 12.02
C ARG A 151 -0.70 16.74 11.16
N ALA A 152 0.20 15.90 11.68
CA ALA A 152 0.66 14.70 11.00
C ALA A 152 -0.49 13.69 10.88
N TYR A 153 -1.26 13.49 11.96
CA TYR A 153 -2.43 12.61 11.95
C TYR A 153 -3.50 13.06 10.95
N LYS A 154 -3.88 14.35 10.96
CA LYS A 154 -4.85 14.90 10.01
C LYS A 154 -4.42 14.74 8.55
N LYS A 155 -3.12 14.90 8.27
CA LYS A 155 -2.58 14.70 6.91
C LYS A 155 -2.55 13.24 6.50
N GLN A 156 -2.16 12.33 7.39
CA GLN A 156 -2.23 10.89 7.13
C GLN A 156 -3.67 10.44 6.87
N ALA A 157 -4.65 10.90 7.67
CA ALA A 157 -6.06 10.56 7.48
C ALA A 157 -6.59 11.08 6.14
N HIS A 158 -6.20 12.29 5.73
CA HIS A 158 -6.50 12.84 4.42
C HIS A 158 -5.93 11.98 3.29
N TRP A 159 -4.66 11.60 3.35
CA TRP A 159 -4.05 10.72 2.35
C TRP A 159 -4.67 9.32 2.31
N GLN A 160 -5.05 8.76 3.46
CA GLN A 160 -5.77 7.50 3.49
C GLN A 160 -7.13 7.62 2.76
N ALA A 161 -7.83 8.75 2.90
CA ALA A 161 -9.05 9.02 2.16
C ALA A 161 -8.81 9.16 0.65
N VAL A 162 -7.70 9.78 0.22
CA VAL A 162 -7.28 9.82 -1.19
C VAL A 162 -7.05 8.42 -1.74
N ALA A 163 -6.35 7.55 -1.01
CA ALA A 163 -6.15 6.15 -1.40
C ALA A 163 -7.49 5.39 -1.52
N ILE A 164 -8.42 5.59 -0.59
CA ILE A 164 -9.76 4.98 -0.65
C ILE A 164 -10.50 5.42 -1.91
N ALA A 165 -10.52 6.72 -2.21
CA ALA A 165 -11.19 7.27 -3.40
C ALA A 165 -10.56 6.74 -4.70
N ALA A 166 -9.23 6.63 -4.75
CA ALA A 166 -8.51 6.04 -5.87
C ALA A 166 -8.86 4.55 -6.07
N CYS A 167 -9.05 3.78 -4.98
CA CYS A 167 -9.55 2.41 -5.04
C CYS A 167 -10.97 2.30 -5.59
N GLU A 168 -11.90 3.16 -5.14
CA GLU A 168 -13.28 3.22 -5.66
C GLU A 168 -13.29 3.44 -7.18
N GLN A 169 -12.45 4.37 -7.65
CA GLN A 169 -12.33 4.72 -9.08
C GLN A 169 -11.66 3.61 -9.90
N SER A 170 -10.47 3.15 -9.48
CA SER A 170 -9.66 2.19 -10.24
C SER A 170 -10.23 0.78 -10.23
N GLY A 171 -11.07 0.44 -9.26
CA GLY A 171 -11.62 -0.90 -9.08
C GLY A 171 -10.77 -1.82 -8.22
N ARG A 172 -9.69 -1.27 -7.65
CA ARG A 172 -8.86 -1.95 -6.68
C ARG A 172 -9.60 -2.11 -5.36
N THR A 173 -9.66 -3.34 -4.86
CA THR A 173 -10.43 -3.73 -3.66
C THR A 173 -9.58 -3.90 -2.41
N ALA A 174 -8.25 -3.95 -2.56
CA ALA A 174 -7.28 -3.90 -1.46
C ALA A 174 -6.76 -2.45 -1.33
N VAL A 175 -7.17 -1.73 -0.31
CA VAL A 175 -6.76 -0.33 -0.12
C VAL A 175 -5.34 -0.28 0.44
N PRO A 176 -4.40 0.46 -0.18
CA PRO A 176 -3.07 0.61 0.39
C PRO A 176 -3.13 1.38 1.70
N TRP A 177 -2.42 0.88 2.70
CA TRP A 177 -2.26 1.61 3.95
C TRP A 177 -1.28 2.78 3.75
N VAL A 178 -1.74 4.00 4.04
CA VAL A 178 -0.87 5.16 4.21
C VAL A 178 -0.46 5.22 5.68
N ARG A 179 0.80 4.91 5.95
CA ARG A 179 1.34 4.77 7.30
C ARG A 179 1.45 6.12 8.02
N PRO A 180 1.47 6.14 9.37
CA PRO A 180 1.80 7.32 10.14
C PRO A 180 3.13 7.93 9.69
N VAL A 181 3.19 9.26 9.63
CA VAL A 181 4.42 9.98 9.31
C VAL A 181 5.47 9.70 10.38
N CYS A 182 6.67 9.31 9.97
CA CYS A 182 7.84 9.18 10.84
C CYS A 182 9.09 9.77 10.19
N SER A 183 10.18 9.86 10.94
CA SER A 183 11.48 10.23 10.38
C SER A 183 12.09 9.07 9.57
N LEU A 184 13.00 9.38 8.64
CA LEU A 184 13.72 8.34 7.91
C LEU A 184 14.50 7.41 8.86
N ALA A 185 15.11 7.95 9.92
CA ALA A 185 15.88 7.15 10.88
C ALA A 185 15.00 6.13 11.61
N GLU A 186 13.83 6.55 12.10
CA GLU A 186 12.85 5.65 12.74
C GLU A 186 12.36 4.58 11.77
N PHE A 187 12.03 4.96 10.53
CA PHE A 187 11.60 4.01 9.51
C PHE A 187 12.67 2.95 9.22
N LEU A 188 13.93 3.35 9.01
CA LEU A 188 15.01 2.42 8.72
C LEU A 188 15.21 1.43 9.87
N GLN A 189 15.18 1.91 11.12
CA GLN A 189 15.26 1.05 12.32
C GLN A 189 14.10 0.05 12.41
N GLN A 190 12.86 0.52 12.22
CA GLN A 190 11.67 -0.33 12.24
C GLN A 190 11.73 -1.39 11.13
N ASN A 191 12.07 -0.98 9.91
CA ASN A 191 12.20 -1.88 8.78
C ASN A 191 13.29 -2.95 9.01
N ALA A 192 14.44 -2.58 9.59
CA ALA A 192 15.48 -3.54 9.92
C ALA A 192 15.03 -4.55 11.00
N ALA A 193 14.26 -4.11 12.00
CA ALA A 193 13.70 -4.99 13.02
C ALA A 193 12.65 -5.96 12.45
N ASP A 194 11.79 -5.48 11.54
CA ASP A 194 10.83 -6.31 10.81
C ASP A 194 11.54 -7.39 9.98
N GLU A 195 12.61 -7.02 9.27
CA GLU A 195 13.41 -7.97 8.49
C GLU A 195 14.12 -9.01 9.37
N ALA A 196 14.67 -8.60 10.51
CA ALA A 196 15.29 -9.52 11.46
C ALA A 196 14.27 -10.53 12.04
N SER A 197 13.05 -10.07 12.31
CA SER A 197 11.97 -10.93 12.80
C SER A 197 11.55 -11.94 11.73
N ARG A 198 11.41 -11.50 10.47
CA ARG A 198 11.06 -12.36 9.32
C ARG A 198 12.13 -13.38 8.96
N ALA A 199 13.41 -13.06 9.17
CA ALA A 199 14.52 -13.98 8.93
C ALA A 199 14.48 -15.24 9.83
N THR A 200 13.73 -15.19 10.94
CA THR A 200 13.51 -16.33 11.84
C THR A 200 12.41 -17.27 11.32
N GLU A 201 11.58 -16.80 10.40
CA GLU A 201 10.53 -17.56 9.71
C GLU A 201 11.06 -18.06 8.36
N VAL A 202 10.53 -19.16 7.82
CA VAL A 202 10.89 -19.70 6.49
C VAL A 202 10.29 -18.84 5.35
N THR A 203 10.30 -17.51 5.52
CA THR A 203 9.77 -16.54 4.55
C THR A 203 10.92 -15.83 3.84
N ALA A 204 10.72 -15.53 2.54
CA ALA A 204 11.73 -14.85 1.75
C ALA A 204 11.92 -13.41 2.28
N ALA A 205 13.15 -13.04 2.62
CA ALA A 205 13.51 -11.69 3.07
C ALA A 205 13.05 -10.61 2.08
N SER A 206 12.59 -9.46 2.60
CA SER A 206 12.13 -8.37 1.75
C SER A 206 13.28 -7.78 0.94
N ARG A 207 12.99 -7.35 -0.28
CA ARG A 207 13.94 -6.60 -1.10
C ARG A 207 13.83 -5.11 -0.78
N ARG A 208 14.95 -4.40 -0.70
CA ARG A 208 15.00 -3.00 -0.25
C ARG A 208 15.85 -2.19 -1.22
N LEU A 209 15.23 -1.27 -1.93
CA LEU A 209 15.83 -0.45 -2.99
C LEU A 209 15.76 1.03 -2.61
N VAL A 210 16.81 1.80 -2.89
CA VAL A 210 16.82 3.25 -2.71
C VAL A 210 17.09 3.94 -4.04
N LEU A 211 16.22 4.88 -4.43
CA LEU A 211 16.45 5.71 -5.61
C LEU A 211 17.65 6.62 -5.35
N SER A 212 18.70 6.42 -6.14
CA SER A 212 19.99 7.07 -5.99
C SER A 212 20.50 7.63 -7.32
N LEU A 213 21.16 8.78 -7.22
CA LEU A 213 21.92 9.38 -8.32
C LEU A 213 23.43 9.12 -8.18
N GLN A 214 23.86 8.33 -7.19
CA GLN A 214 25.27 7.99 -7.00
C GLN A 214 25.78 7.14 -8.16
N ALA A 215 27.05 7.34 -8.53
CA ALA A 215 27.72 6.48 -9.50
C ALA A 215 27.75 5.03 -8.98
N GLY A 216 27.45 4.07 -9.85
CA GLY A 216 27.35 2.65 -9.50
C GLY A 216 25.94 2.19 -9.10
N SER A 217 24.95 3.09 -9.06
CA SER A 217 23.55 2.72 -8.87
C SER A 217 23.05 1.83 -10.01
N LEU A 218 22.41 0.71 -9.66
CA LEU A 218 21.92 -0.25 -10.66
C LEU A 218 20.75 0.34 -11.46
N PRO A 219 20.74 0.27 -12.80
CA PRO A 219 19.59 0.70 -13.58
C PRO A 219 18.34 -0.13 -13.21
N LEU A 220 17.27 0.53 -12.76
CA LEU A 220 16.10 -0.16 -12.22
C LEU A 220 15.42 -1.07 -13.26
N HIS A 221 15.45 -0.71 -14.54
CA HIS A 221 14.91 -1.52 -15.62
C HIS A 221 15.62 -2.88 -15.78
N SER A 222 16.84 -3.03 -15.24
CA SER A 222 17.56 -4.30 -15.21
C SER A 222 17.24 -5.14 -13.95
N TYR A 223 16.44 -4.62 -13.02
CA TYR A 223 16.07 -5.31 -11.80
C TYR A 223 14.97 -6.34 -12.07
N ASN A 224 15.32 -7.62 -12.17
CA ASN A 224 14.34 -8.69 -12.33
C ASN A 224 13.76 -9.08 -10.97
N VAL A 225 12.51 -8.67 -10.69
CA VAL A 225 11.84 -8.97 -9.42
C VAL A 225 11.74 -10.48 -9.20
N ARG A 226 11.28 -11.26 -10.18
CA ARG A 226 11.10 -12.73 -10.04
C ARG A 226 12.40 -13.48 -9.79
N ALA A 227 13.46 -13.17 -10.54
CA ALA A 227 14.76 -13.80 -10.35
C ALA A 227 15.35 -13.43 -8.98
N ASN A 228 15.21 -12.17 -8.58
CA ASN A 228 15.70 -11.71 -7.29
C ASN A 228 14.84 -12.19 -6.12
N THR A 229 13.60 -12.65 -6.33
CA THR A 229 12.75 -13.20 -5.27
C THR A 229 12.90 -14.72 -5.13
N LEU A 230 13.23 -15.45 -6.20
CA LEU A 230 13.51 -16.90 -6.17
C LEU A 230 14.95 -17.23 -5.71
N GLY A 231 15.86 -16.26 -5.78
CA GLY A 231 17.26 -16.39 -5.37
C GLY A 231 17.48 -16.38 -3.85
N SER A 232 17.15 -17.50 -3.19
CA SER A 232 17.73 -17.96 -1.90
C SER A 232 17.24 -19.37 -1.54
N ALA A 233 16.12 -19.82 -2.09
CA ALA A 233 15.57 -21.16 -1.82
C ALA A 233 15.98 -22.22 -2.87
N ALA A 234 16.52 -21.81 -4.02
CA ALA A 234 16.81 -22.70 -5.15
C ALA A 234 18.12 -23.51 -5.02
N SER A 235 18.90 -23.35 -3.94
CA SER A 235 20.17 -24.07 -3.74
C SER A 235 20.01 -25.46 -3.11
N SER A 236 18.82 -26.06 -3.17
CA SER A 236 18.65 -27.45 -2.74
C SER A 236 17.88 -28.25 -3.79
N VAL A 237 18.60 -29.18 -4.41
CA VAL A 237 18.20 -30.13 -5.48
C VAL A 237 17.02 -31.06 -5.06
N LYS A 238 16.41 -30.85 -3.88
CA LYS A 238 15.26 -31.61 -3.37
C LYS A 238 13.89 -30.96 -3.64
N ALA A 239 13.83 -29.71 -4.09
CA ALA A 239 12.55 -28.99 -4.26
C ALA A 239 11.69 -29.49 -5.44
N GLU A 240 12.28 -30.22 -6.39
CA GLU A 240 11.59 -30.64 -7.62
C GLU A 240 10.64 -31.83 -7.43
N GLN A 241 10.78 -32.58 -6.33
CA GLN A 241 9.91 -33.72 -5.98
C GLN A 241 8.72 -33.35 -5.06
N THR A 242 8.61 -32.09 -4.61
CA THR A 242 7.49 -31.61 -3.79
C THR A 242 6.55 -30.71 -4.59
N ARG A 243 6.42 -30.92 -5.90
CA ARG A 243 5.52 -30.16 -6.78
C ARG A 243 4.03 -30.51 -6.61
N GLY A 244 3.70 -31.43 -5.71
CA GLY A 244 2.34 -31.94 -5.44
C GLY A 244 1.59 -31.31 -4.25
N GLN A 245 2.19 -30.35 -3.55
CA GLN A 245 1.51 -29.57 -2.49
C GLN A 245 1.81 -28.08 -2.73
N ALA A 246 1.00 -27.45 -3.59
CA ALA A 246 1.03 -26.01 -3.79
C ALA A 246 0.48 -25.29 -2.56
N GLY A 247 1.29 -25.20 -1.50
CA GLY A 247 1.12 -24.14 -0.51
C GLY A 247 1.33 -22.81 -1.22
N GLN A 248 0.31 -21.94 -1.22
CA GLN A 248 0.40 -20.62 -1.83
C GLN A 248 1.49 -19.81 -1.12
N THR A 249 2.68 -19.70 -1.71
CA THR A 249 3.73 -18.80 -1.21
C THR A 249 3.27 -17.36 -1.43
N GLN A 250 3.08 -16.60 -0.35
CA GLN A 250 2.72 -15.20 -0.42
C GLN A 250 3.74 -14.42 -1.27
N PRO A 251 3.29 -13.42 -2.06
CA PRO A 251 4.22 -12.59 -2.81
C PRO A 251 5.21 -11.90 -1.87
N PRO A 252 6.49 -11.83 -2.24
CA PRO A 252 7.52 -11.20 -1.43
C PRO A 252 7.28 -9.68 -1.33
N ALA A 253 7.73 -9.08 -0.23
CA ALA A 253 7.70 -7.63 -0.05
C ALA A 253 8.93 -6.97 -0.72
N LEU A 254 8.70 -5.86 -1.41
CA LEU A 254 9.73 -5.03 -2.01
C LEU A 254 9.53 -3.58 -1.58
N TRP A 255 10.50 -3.01 -0.86
CA TRP A 255 10.51 -1.61 -0.46
C TRP A 255 11.30 -0.75 -1.44
N LEU A 256 10.74 0.40 -1.77
CA LEU A 256 11.37 1.46 -2.55
C LEU A 256 11.46 2.74 -1.71
N LEU A 257 12.67 3.21 -1.43
CA LEU A 257 12.93 4.49 -0.77
C LEU A 257 13.18 5.58 -1.82
N SER A 258 12.43 6.68 -1.74
CA SER A 258 12.56 7.86 -2.61
C SER A 258 12.65 9.13 -1.76
N GLY A 259 13.61 10.02 -2.08
CA GLY A 259 13.78 11.29 -1.37
C GLY A 259 12.77 12.37 -1.79
N PRO A 260 12.70 13.51 -1.06
CA PRO A 260 11.91 14.68 -1.44
C PRO A 260 12.58 15.44 -2.60
N GLU A 261 12.09 16.64 -2.93
CA GLU A 261 12.66 17.49 -4.00
C GLU A 261 14.15 17.79 -3.84
N GLY A 262 14.64 17.91 -2.59
CA GLY A 262 16.05 18.11 -2.28
C GLY A 262 16.91 16.84 -2.31
N GLY A 263 16.31 15.68 -2.60
CA GLY A 263 16.93 14.37 -2.43
C GLY A 263 17.17 14.01 -0.96
N LEU A 264 17.71 12.81 -0.73
CA LEU A 264 18.23 12.42 0.57
C LEU A 264 19.59 13.13 0.82
N SER A 265 19.92 13.41 2.08
CA SER A 265 21.28 13.82 2.41
C SER A 265 22.26 12.67 2.27
N ALA A 266 23.56 12.97 2.15
CA ALA A 266 24.58 11.93 2.04
C ALA A 266 24.59 11.00 3.27
N ALA A 267 24.27 11.54 4.46
CA ALA A 267 24.17 10.76 5.69
C ALA A 267 22.93 9.86 5.70
N GLU A 268 21.78 10.38 5.23
CA GLU A 268 20.54 9.60 5.09
C GLU A 268 20.71 8.43 4.12
N GLU A 269 21.31 8.69 2.95
CA GLU A 269 21.56 7.66 1.96
C GLU A 269 22.57 6.63 2.47
N ALA A 270 23.69 7.07 3.07
CA ALA A 270 24.65 6.17 3.69
C ALA A 270 24.00 5.28 4.76
N SER A 271 23.10 5.83 5.58
CA SER A 271 22.37 5.05 6.59
C SER A 271 21.55 3.93 5.95
N ALA A 272 20.81 4.22 4.88
CA ALA A 272 20.07 3.19 4.16
C ALA A 272 21.00 2.10 3.59
N LEU A 273 22.10 2.50 2.94
CA LEU A 273 23.08 1.56 2.36
C LEU A 273 23.71 0.65 3.42
N THR A 274 24.09 1.18 4.58
CA THR A 274 24.64 0.38 5.69
C THR A 274 23.67 -0.65 6.24
N GLN A 275 22.36 -0.44 6.06
CA GLN A 275 21.31 -1.36 6.46
C GLN A 275 20.92 -2.35 5.34
N GLY A 276 21.67 -2.37 4.23
CA GLY A 276 21.49 -3.32 3.13
C GLY A 276 20.47 -2.89 2.07
N TRP A 277 20.12 -1.61 2.00
CA TRP A 277 19.35 -1.08 0.88
C TRP A 277 20.24 -1.01 -0.37
N GLN A 278 19.71 -1.43 -1.52
CA GLN A 278 20.44 -1.43 -2.78
C GLN A 278 20.16 -0.13 -3.56
N PRO A 279 21.19 0.61 -4.00
CA PRO A 279 21.00 1.82 -4.77
C PRO A 279 20.60 1.50 -6.21
N VAL A 280 19.53 2.13 -6.68
CA VAL A 280 19.00 1.97 -8.03
C VAL A 280 18.74 3.31 -8.70
N SER A 281 18.85 3.38 -10.02
CA SER A 281 18.64 4.60 -10.80
C SER A 281 17.51 4.45 -11.83
N LEU A 282 16.84 5.56 -12.14
CA LEU A 282 15.81 5.66 -13.19
C LEU A 282 16.37 6.23 -14.51
N GLY A 283 17.68 6.10 -14.70
CA GLY A 283 18.41 6.68 -15.83
C GLY A 283 19.06 8.02 -15.51
N HIS A 284 19.36 8.79 -16.57
CA HIS A 284 20.21 9.97 -16.49
C HIS A 284 19.51 11.23 -15.98
N TYR A 285 18.18 11.29 -16.07
CA TYR A 285 17.42 12.49 -15.72
C TYR A 285 16.96 12.46 -14.27
N THR A 286 17.12 13.57 -13.57
CA THR A 286 16.51 13.77 -12.25
C THR A 286 15.01 13.99 -12.42
N LEU A 287 14.23 12.98 -12.04
CA LEU A 287 12.77 13.06 -12.02
C LEU A 287 12.28 13.86 -10.80
N ARG A 288 11.06 14.40 -10.88
CA ARG A 288 10.41 15.07 -9.74
C ARG A 288 10.13 14.06 -8.61
N ALA A 289 10.02 14.56 -7.37
CA ALA A 289 9.85 13.75 -6.16
C ALA A 289 8.62 12.84 -6.21
N GLU A 290 7.54 13.28 -6.86
CA GLU A 290 6.32 12.50 -7.09
C GLU A 290 6.42 11.58 -8.31
N THR A 291 7.18 11.95 -9.34
CA THR A 291 7.31 11.17 -10.58
C THR A 291 8.22 9.97 -10.40
N ALA A 292 9.35 10.14 -9.70
CA ALA A 292 10.35 9.10 -9.49
C ALA A 292 9.77 7.81 -8.86
N PRO A 293 9.04 7.85 -7.73
CA PRO A 293 8.49 6.64 -7.11
C PRO A 293 7.42 5.97 -7.98
N LEU A 294 6.65 6.74 -8.77
CA LEU A 294 5.64 6.18 -9.68
C LEU A 294 6.27 5.48 -10.88
N ALA A 295 7.30 6.09 -11.49
CA ALA A 295 8.03 5.47 -12.59
C ALA A 295 8.68 4.16 -12.14
N ALA A 296 9.27 4.15 -10.94
CA ALA A 296 9.82 2.94 -10.33
C ALA A 296 8.74 1.88 -10.06
N LEU A 297 7.56 2.29 -9.57
CA LEU A 297 6.43 1.38 -9.33
C LEU A 297 5.98 0.70 -10.62
N VAL A 298 5.89 1.44 -11.73
CA VAL A 298 5.55 0.86 -13.05
C VAL A 298 6.60 -0.16 -13.48
N LEU A 299 7.88 0.20 -13.43
CA LEU A 299 8.97 -0.70 -13.84
C LEU A 299 9.03 -1.98 -13.00
N LEU A 300 8.80 -1.87 -11.69
CA LEU A 300 8.81 -3.01 -10.77
C LEU A 300 7.52 -3.84 -10.86
N GLY A 301 6.40 -3.23 -11.21
CA GLY A 301 5.11 -3.90 -11.38
C GLY A 301 4.98 -4.64 -12.72
N GLN A 302 5.76 -4.26 -13.73
CA GLN A 302 5.72 -4.81 -15.09
C GLN A 302 6.68 -6.00 -15.33
N THR A 303 7.46 -6.45 -14.33
CA THR A 303 8.36 -7.59 -14.52
C THR A 303 7.57 -8.90 -14.61
N ASP A 304 7.14 -9.20 -15.84
CA ASP A 304 6.68 -10.51 -16.32
C ASP A 304 7.83 -11.44 -16.72
#